data_AF-A0A3A4VEE3-F1
#
_entry.id   AF-A0A3A4VEE3-F1
#
_cell.length_a   1.000
_cell.length_b   1.000
_cell.length_c   1.000
_cell.angle_alpha   90.00
_cell.angle_beta   90.00
_cell.angle_gamma   90.00
#
_symmetry.space_group_name_H-M   'P 1'
#
loop_
_entity.id
_entity.type
_entity.pdbx_description
1 polymer ?
#
loop_
_entity_poly.entity_id
_entity_poly.type
_entity_poly.pdbx_seq_one_letter_code
_entity_poly.pdbx_strand_id
1 'polypeptide(L)' 'MVYVKRKERETTASMLRRFTRRVQQSGVLLRARKGRFFVPKPSRRAVRERALRRIQVQKERTKLVKLGKLHELDR' A
#
# COMPACT_ATOMS: atom_id res chain seq x y z
N MET A 1 -6.03 -8.70 -14.01
CA MET A 1 -7.44 -9.14 -14.02
C MET A 1 -7.67 -10.03 -12.81
N VAL A 2 -8.64 -9.71 -11.95
CA VAL A 2 -8.99 -10.53 -10.78
C VAL A 2 -10.18 -11.39 -11.14
N TYR A 3 -10.01 -12.71 -11.13
CA TYR A 3 -11.10 -13.65 -11.38
C TYR A 3 -11.08 -14.78 -10.36
N VAL A 4 -12.26 -15.29 -10.02
CA VAL A 4 -12.44 -16.44 -9.14
C VAL A 4 -13.46 -17.36 -9.79
N LYS A 5 -13.09 -18.64 -9.99
CA LYS A 5 -14.02 -19.69 -10.41
C LYS A 5 -14.62 -20.37 -9.17
N ARG A 6 -15.88 -20.78 -9.26
CA ARG A 6 -16.57 -21.55 -8.23
C ARG A 6 -15.92 -22.93 -8.11
N LYS A 7 -15.69 -23.39 -6.88
CA LYS A 7 -15.22 -24.75 -6.61
C LYS A 7 -16.40 -25.70 -6.40
N GLU A 8 -16.18 -27.00 -6.59
CA GLU A 8 -17.17 -28.02 -6.22
C GLU A 8 -17.48 -27.95 -4.72
N ARG A 9 -18.77 -28.10 -4.37
CA ARG A 9 -19.29 -28.00 -3.00
C ARG A 9 -19.03 -26.67 -2.29
N GLU A 10 -18.73 -25.60 -3.03
CA GLU A 10 -18.58 -24.26 -2.47
C GLU A 10 -19.92 -23.50 -2.37
N THR A 11 -20.15 -22.88 -1.21
CA THR A 11 -21.26 -21.93 -1.03
C THR A 11 -20.94 -20.59 -1.70
N THR A 12 -21.97 -19.92 -2.23
CA THR A 12 -21.82 -18.61 -2.90
C THR A 12 -21.15 -17.58 -2.00
N ALA A 13 -21.48 -17.58 -0.69
CA ALA A 13 -20.88 -16.69 0.28
C ALA A 13 -19.36 -16.90 0.46
N SER A 14 -18.89 -18.16 0.44
CA SER A 14 -17.46 -18.47 0.51
C SER A 14 -16.71 -17.97 -0.73
N MET A 15 -17.32 -18.17 -1.91
CA MET A 15 -16.77 -17.68 -3.18
C MET A 15 -16.63 -16.14 -3.19
N LEU A 16 -17.65 -15.41 -2.72
CA LEU A 16 -17.60 -13.95 -2.60
C LEU A 16 -16.48 -13.48 -1.66
N ARG A 17 -16.31 -14.13 -0.50
CA ARG A 17 -15.19 -13.81 0.42
C ARG A 17 -13.83 -13.98 -0.25
N ARG A 18 -13.63 -15.06 -1.02
CA ARG A 18 -12.37 -15.27 -1.78
C ARG A 18 -12.17 -14.18 -2.83
N PHE A 19 -13.23 -13.81 -3.55
CA PHE A 19 -13.19 -12.73 -4.53
C PHE A 19 -12.81 -11.40 -3.87
N THR A 20 -13.47 -11.00 -2.79
CA THR A 20 -13.17 -9.76 -2.05
C THR A 20 -11.71 -9.75 -1.58
N ARG A 21 -11.22 -10.85 -0.99
CA ARG A 21 -9.82 -10.97 -0.58
C ARG A 21 -8.86 -10.82 -1.75
N ARG A 22 -9.16 -11.47 -2.89
CA ARG A 22 -8.34 -11.38 -4.10
C ARG A 22 -8.33 -9.98 -4.69
N VAL A 23 -9.46 -9.26 -4.66
CA VAL A 23 -9.56 -7.86 -5.07
C VAL A 23 -8.70 -6.98 -4.17
N GLN A 24 -8.80 -7.13 -2.84
CA GLN A 24 -8.00 -6.38 -1.88
C GLN A 24 -6.50 -6.62 -2.09
N GLN A 25 -6.07 -7.88 -2.14
CA GLN A 25 -4.68 -8.26 -2.34
C GLN A 25 -4.13 -7.82 -3.70
N SER A 26 -4.96 -7.79 -4.75
CA SER A 26 -4.52 -7.35 -6.07
C SER A 26 -4.17 -5.86 -6.14
N GLY A 27 -4.66 -5.05 -5.19
CA GLY A 27 -4.48 -3.60 -5.21
C GLY A 27 -5.15 -2.90 -6.40
N VAL A 28 -6.02 -3.60 -7.17
CA VAL A 28 -6.64 -3.04 -8.39
C VAL A 28 -7.42 -1.77 -8.10
N LEU A 29 -8.14 -1.72 -6.97
CA LEU A 29 -8.87 -0.54 -6.52
C LEU A 29 -7.93 0.62 -6.14
N LEU A 30 -6.81 0.34 -5.47
CA LEU A 30 -5.82 1.36 -5.13
C LEU A 30 -5.19 1.96 -6.39
N ARG A 31 -4.87 1.12 -7.38
CA ARG A 31 -4.33 1.56 -8.66
C ARG A 31 -5.34 2.43 -9.42
N ALA A 32 -6.59 1.97 -9.52
CA ALA A 32 -7.66 2.72 -10.17
C ALA A 32 -7.88 4.08 -9.50
N ARG A 33 -7.92 4.13 -8.16
CA ARG A 33 -8.05 5.39 -7.41
C ARG A 33 -6.87 6.33 -7.63
N LYS A 34 -5.63 5.80 -7.63
CA LYS A 34 -4.41 6.59 -7.86
C LYS A 34 -4.36 7.18 -9.27
N GLY A 35 -4.85 6.45 -10.27
CA GLY A 35 -4.89 6.89 -11.67
C GLY A 35 -6.16 7.65 -12.07
N ARG A 36 -7.10 7.90 -11.14
CA ARG A 36 -8.39 8.55 -11.44
C ARG A 36 -8.22 9.97 -12.00
N PHE A 37 -7.19 10.68 -11.58
CA PHE A 37 -6.91 12.05 -11.98
C PHE A 37 -5.49 12.19 -12.51
N PHE A 38 -5.32 13.15 -13.43
CA PHE A 38 -3.99 13.51 -13.90
C PHE A 38 -3.16 14.13 -12.77
N VAL A 39 -1.92 13.68 -12.64
CA VAL A 39 -0.95 14.25 -11.70
C VAL A 39 0.23 14.77 -12.52
N PRO A 40 0.52 16.09 -12.50
CA PRO A 40 1.65 16.63 -13.24
C PRO A 40 2.99 16.11 -12.67
N LYS A 41 4.03 16.12 -13.51
CA LYS A 41 5.38 15.76 -13.06
C LYS A 41 5.83 16.76 -11.98
N PRO A 42 6.41 16.30 -10.87
CA PRO A 42 6.87 17.20 -9.81
C PRO A 42 8.05 18.05 -10.29
N SER A 43 8.13 19.30 -9.80
CA SER A 43 9.28 20.17 -10.05
C SER A 43 10.54 19.68 -9.32
N ARG A 44 11.73 20.15 -9.74
CA ARG A 44 13.01 19.81 -9.08
C ARG A 44 13.00 20.12 -7.59
N ARG A 45 12.39 21.25 -7.19
CA ARG A 45 12.22 21.65 -5.79
C ARG A 45 11.34 20.64 -5.03
N ALA A 46 10.19 20.28 -5.58
CA ALA A 46 9.27 19.32 -4.94
C ALA A 46 9.91 17.93 -4.79
N VAL A 47 10.76 17.50 -5.73
CA VAL A 47 11.53 16.26 -5.60
C VAL A 47 12.55 16.36 -4.46
N ARG A 48 13.29 17.47 -4.37
CA ARG A 48 14.27 17.70 -3.30
C ARG A 48 13.62 17.72 -1.92
N GLU A 49 12.50 18.42 -1.76
CA GLU A 49 11.76 18.47 -0.48
C GLU A 49 11.26 17.09 -0.06
N ARG A 50 10.75 16.28 -1.00
CA ARG A 50 10.37 14.89 -0.73
C ARG A 50 11.56 14.03 -0.28
N ALA A 51 12.72 14.20 -0.90
CA ALA A 51 13.94 13.49 -0.52
C ALA A 51 14.41 13.87 0.89
N LEU A 52 14.44 15.17 1.21
CA LEU A 52 14.79 15.66 2.54
C LEU A 52 13.85 15.13 3.61
N ARG A 53 12.54 15.13 3.36
CA ARG A 53 11.54 14.55 4.28
C ARG A 53 11.80 13.06 4.54
N ARG A 54 12.13 12.28 3.49
CA ARG A 54 12.46 10.85 3.66
C ARG A 54 13.68 10.66 4.57
N ILE A 55 14.72 11.47 4.39
CA ILE A 55 15.92 11.42 5.24
C ILE A 55 15.57 11.76 6.69
N GLN A 56 14.77 12.79 6.91
CA GLN A 56 14.35 13.20 8.25
C GLN A 56 13.54 12.09 8.95
N VAL A 57 12.51 11.56 8.28
CA VAL A 57 11.69 10.46 8.83
C VAL A 57 12.54 9.23 9.13
N GLN A 58 13.51 8.90 8.27
CA GLN A 58 14.41 7.78 8.52
C GLN A 58 15.29 8.01 9.76
N LYS A 59 15.81 9.23 9.95
CA LYS A 59 16.59 9.62 11.14
C LYS A 59 15.76 9.57 12.42
N GLU A 60 14.53 10.06 12.37
CA GLU A 60 13.60 10.01 13.51
C GLU A 60 13.26 8.56 13.86
N ARG A 61 12.97 7.73 12.85
CA ARG A 61 12.70 6.30 13.03
C ARG A 61 13.87 5.57 13.68
N THR A 62 15.11 5.77 13.20
CA THR A 62 16.29 5.12 13.79
C THR A 62 16.55 5.59 15.22
N LYS A 63 16.30 6.87 15.53
CA LYS A 63 16.37 7.38 16.90
C LYS A 63 15.33 6.71 17.81
N LEU A 64 14.08 6.58 17.36
CA LEU A 64 13.01 5.95 18.14
C LEU A 64 13.27 4.46 18.40
N VAL A 65 13.80 3.76 17.39
CA VAL A 65 14.26 2.37 17.55
C VAL A 65 15.34 2.28 18.61
N LYS A 66 16.38 3.12 18.54
CA LYS A 66 17.46 3.15 19.53
C LYS A 66 16.97 3.47 20.95
N LEU A 67 15.91 4.27 21.06
CA LEU A 67 15.27 4.62 22.35
C LEU A 67 14.30 3.53 22.84
N GLY A 68 14.15 2.42 22.13
CA GLY A 68 13.20 1.35 22.47
C GLY A 68 11.72 1.73 22.32
N LYS A 69 11.42 2.88 21.71
CA LYS A 69 10.05 3.41 21.53
C LYS A 69 9.37 2.88 20.27
N LEU A 70 10.12 2.19 19.40
CA LEU A 70 9.64 1.58 18.18
C LEU A 70 10.36 0.24 17.97
N HIS A 71 9.62 -0.81 17.66
CA HIS A 71 10.23 -2.11 17.39
C HIS A 71 10.76 -2.16 15.96
N GLU A 72 11.93 -2.78 15.73
CA GLU A 72 12.57 -2.82 14.40
C GLU A 72 11.70 -3.52 13.33
N LEU A 73 10.79 -4.39 13.76
CA LEU A 73 9.92 -5.21 12.93
C LEU A 73 8.63 -4.50 12.48
N ASP A 74 8.30 -3.33 13.02
CA ASP A 74 7.05 -2.60 12.71
C ASP A 74 7.14 -1.84 11.35
N ARG A 75 7.63 -2.52 10.30
CA ARG A 75 7.91 -1.92 8.98
C ARG A 75 6.69 -1.42 8.22
#